data_AF-A0A6N9VGR7-F1
#
_entry.id   AF-A0A6N9VGR7-F1
#
_cell.length_a   1.000
_cell.length_b   1.000
_cell.length_c   1.000
_cell.angle_alpha   90.00
_cell.angle_beta   90.00
_cell.angle_gamma   90.00
#
_symmetry.space_group_name_H-M   'P 1'
#
loop_
_entity.id
_entity.type
_entity.pdbx_description
1 polymer ?
#
loop_
_entity_poly.entity_id
_entity_poly.type
_entity_poly.pdbx_seq_one_letter_code
_entity_poly.pdbx_strand_id
1 'polypeptide(L)' 'LPGGPEYDGVEEPRAISATCGPVRVWSVYVPNGREVGHPHFAYKLQWLKALRDAVADDAAGERPFAVLGDYNIAPH' A
#
# COMPACT_ATOMS: atom_id res chain seq x y z
N LEU A 1 -6.79 1.67 3.22
CA LEU A 1 -5.78 2.76 3.15
C LEU A 1 -6.55 4.07 3.22
N PRO A 2 -6.11 5.10 3.94
CA PRO A 2 -6.83 6.38 3.96
C PRO A 2 -7.04 6.89 2.52
N GLY A 3 -8.30 6.99 2.08
CA GLY A 3 -8.64 7.39 0.70
C GLY A 3 -8.20 6.42 -0.40
N GLY A 4 -7.99 5.15 -0.06
CA GLY A 4 -7.67 4.09 -1.02
C GLY A 4 -8.85 3.73 -1.94
N PRO A 5 -8.61 3.05 -3.06
CA PRO A 5 -9.67 2.62 -3.96
C PRO A 5 -10.52 1.50 -3.34
N GLU A 6 -11.77 1.44 -3.74
CA GLU A 6 -12.65 0.29 -3.53
C GLU A 6 -12.54 -0.68 -4.72
N TYR A 7 -12.81 -1.96 -4.45
CA TYR A 7 -13.05 -2.97 -5.48
C TYR A 7 -14.44 -3.57 -5.24
N ASP A 8 -15.29 -3.59 -6.27
CA ASP A 8 -16.70 -4.01 -6.18
C ASP A 8 -17.48 -3.31 -5.04
N GLY A 9 -17.18 -2.04 -4.80
CA GLY A 9 -17.84 -1.21 -3.77
C GLY A 9 -17.38 -1.50 -2.33
N VAL A 10 -16.27 -2.20 -2.16
CA VAL A 10 -15.72 -2.54 -0.84
C VAL A 10 -14.28 -2.07 -0.72
N GLU A 11 -13.96 -1.38 0.39
CA GLU A 11 -12.57 -1.13 0.78
C GLU A 11 -11.97 -2.38 1.43
N GLU A 12 -10.88 -2.89 0.87
CA GLU A 12 -10.21 -4.08 1.41
C GLU A 12 -9.14 -3.70 2.47
N PRO A 13 -9.15 -4.34 3.66
CA PRO A 13 -8.20 -4.07 4.73
C PRO A 13 -6.81 -4.66 4.42
N ARG A 14 -6.02 -3.92 3.65
CA ARG A 14 -4.72 -4.36 3.11
C ARG A 14 -3.51 -3.60 3.64
N ALA A 15 -3.70 -2.65 4.55
CA ALA A 15 -2.62 -1.89 5.14
C ALA A 15 -2.96 -1.46 6.56
N ILE A 16 -1.96 -1.50 7.43
CA ILE A 16 -2.01 -0.94 8.79
C ILE A 16 -0.66 -0.31 9.10
N SER A 17 -0.66 0.76 9.90
CA SER A 17 0.57 1.35 10.40
C SER A 17 0.50 1.66 11.88
N ALA A 18 1.67 1.62 12.51
CA ALA A 18 1.83 1.97 13.91
C ALA A 18 3.17 2.69 14.11
N THR A 19 3.26 3.46 15.19
CA THR A 19 4.55 3.97 15.66
C THR A 19 5.04 3.04 16.77
N CYS A 20 6.15 2.36 16.51
CA CYS A 20 6.78 1.40 17.41
C CYS A 20 8.09 1.99 17.92
N GLY A 21 8.07 2.60 19.10
CA GLY A 21 9.20 3.40 19.59
C GLY A 21 9.45 4.61 18.66
N PRO A 22 10.68 4.84 18.17
CA PRO A 22 10.96 5.96 17.27
C PRO A 22 10.58 5.68 15.80
N VAL A 23 10.18 4.46 15.44
CA VAL A 23 10.02 4.03 14.04
C VAL A 23 8.55 3.99 13.64
N ARG A 24 8.22 4.53 12.46
CA ARG A 24 6.94 4.26 11.79
C ARG A 24 7.04 2.94 11.02
N VAL A 25 6.17 2.00 11.32
CA VAL A 25 6.10 0.72 10.59
C VAL A 25 4.75 0.61 9.88
N TRP A 26 4.81 0.30 8.58
CA TRP A 26 3.67 -0.09 7.77
C TRP A 26 3.75 -1.59 7.45
N SER A 27 2.64 -2.29 7.67
CA SER A 27 2.44 -3.66 7.19
C SER A 27 1.44 -3.62 6.04
N VAL A 28 1.85 -4.08 4.85
CA VAL A 28 1.06 -4.03 3.61
C VAL A 28 0.85 -5.41 2.99
N TYR A 29 -0.33 -5.61 2.41
CA TYR A 29 -0.65 -6.76 1.56
C TYR A 29 -1.19 -6.26 0.22
N VAL A 30 -0.27 -5.96 -0.70
CA VAL A 30 -0.58 -5.34 -2.00
C VAL A 30 -1.49 -6.27 -2.82
N PRO A 31 -2.56 -5.76 -3.48
CA PRO A 31 -3.40 -6.58 -4.35
C PRO A 31 -2.57 -7.32 -5.41
N ASN A 32 -2.80 -8.62 -5.58
CA ASN A 32 -2.02 -9.43 -6.53
C ASN A 32 -2.12 -8.90 -7.98
N GLY A 33 -3.32 -8.48 -8.39
CA GLY A 33 -3.57 -7.86 -9.70
C GLY A 33 -4.06 -8.82 -10.78
N ARG A 34 -3.91 -10.15 -10.60
CA ARG A 34 -4.20 -11.15 -11.63
C ARG A 34 -3.42 -10.86 -12.93
N GLU A 35 -3.96 -11.19 -14.09
CA GLU A 35 -3.35 -10.87 -15.39
C GLU A 35 -3.58 -9.42 -15.83
N VAL A 36 -2.72 -8.95 -16.74
CA VAL A 36 -2.85 -7.64 -17.40
C VAL A 36 -4.14 -7.62 -18.22
N GLY A 37 -4.93 -6.57 -18.05
CA GLY A 37 -6.26 -6.42 -18.69
C GLY A 37 -7.42 -6.80 -17.78
N HIS A 38 -7.18 -7.55 -16.69
CA HIS A 38 -8.19 -7.80 -15.68
C HIS A 38 -8.48 -6.51 -14.86
N PRO A 39 -9.74 -6.18 -14.52
CA PRO A 39 -10.08 -4.97 -13.75
C PRO A 39 -9.31 -4.85 -12.41
N HIS A 40 -9.07 -5.98 -11.77
CA HIS A 40 -8.25 -6.08 -10.56
C HIS A 40 -6.78 -5.61 -10.73
N PHE A 41 -6.24 -5.57 -11.95
CA PHE A 41 -4.93 -4.99 -12.22
C PHE A 41 -4.99 -3.46 -12.13
N ALA A 42 -6.05 -2.83 -12.65
CA ALA A 42 -6.27 -1.39 -12.48
C ALA A 42 -6.47 -1.02 -11.00
N TYR A 43 -7.20 -1.85 -10.25
CA TYR A 43 -7.30 -1.72 -8.79
C TYR A 43 -5.93 -1.79 -8.11
N LYS A 44 -5.07 -2.75 -8.46
CA LYS A 44 -3.69 -2.82 -7.94
C LYS A 44 -2.91 -1.52 -8.17
N LEU A 45 -2.97 -0.95 -9.37
CA LEU A 45 -2.26 0.29 -9.69
C LEU A 45 -2.79 1.49 -8.89
N GLN A 46 -4.11 1.61 -8.77
CA GLN A 46 -4.74 2.66 -7.95
C GLN A 46 -4.37 2.50 -6.47
N TRP A 47 -4.32 1.26 -5.98
CA TRP A 47 -3.95 0.96 -4.61
C TRP A 47 -2.48 1.30 -4.33
N LEU A 48 -1.57 0.98 -5.25
CA LEU A 48 -0.14 1.35 -5.14
C LEU A 48 0.06 2.87 -5.17
N LYS A 49 -0.73 3.58 -5.99
CA LYS A 49 -0.75 5.05 -5.97
C LYS A 49 -1.18 5.58 -4.60
N ALA A 50 -2.27 5.04 -4.04
CA ALA A 50 -2.74 5.42 -2.71
C ALA A 50 -1.71 5.08 -1.61
N LEU A 51 -1.01 3.95 -1.71
CA LEU A 51 0.08 3.62 -0.77
C LEU A 51 1.20 4.66 -0.85
N ARG A 52 1.67 4.99 -2.05
CA ARG A 52 2.72 6.00 -2.26
C ARG A 52 2.32 7.33 -1.62
N ASP A 53 1.09 7.77 -1.84
CA ASP A 53 0.59 9.03 -1.31
C ASP A 53 0.45 8.97 0.23
N ALA A 54 0.01 7.83 0.78
CA ALA A 54 -0.14 7.64 2.23
C ALA A 54 1.20 7.62 3.00
N VAL A 55 2.30 7.18 2.37
CA VAL A 55 3.63 7.12 3.00
C VAL A 55 4.50 8.33 2.67
N ALA A 56 4.00 9.28 1.87
CA ALA A 56 4.78 10.43 1.38
C ALA A 56 5.31 11.30 2.54
N ASP A 57 4.49 11.54 3.56
CA ASP A 57 4.89 12.34 4.73
C ASP A 57 5.96 11.63 5.57
N ASP A 58 5.85 10.31 5.76
CA ASP A 58 6.87 9.53 6.45
C ASP A 58 8.19 9.52 5.66
N ALA A 59 8.12 9.45 4.33
CA ALA A 59 9.29 9.46 3.44
C ALA A 59 9.98 10.83 3.33
N ALA A 60 9.23 11.91 3.49
CA ALA A 60 9.76 13.28 3.49
C ALA A 60 10.27 13.73 4.87
N GLY A 61 9.86 13.04 5.95
CA GLY A 61 10.22 13.37 7.32
C GLY A 61 11.57 12.79 7.77
N GLU A 62 11.98 13.19 8.97
CA GLU A 62 13.22 12.71 9.60
C GLU A 62 13.00 11.46 10.48
N ARG A 63 11.73 11.09 10.74
CA ARG A 63 11.42 9.90 11.53
C ARG A 63 11.83 8.64 10.74
N PRO A 64 12.59 7.70 11.33
CA PRO A 64 12.84 6.41 10.70
C PRO A 64 11.52 5.71 10.36
N PHE A 65 11.40 5.16 9.15
CA PHE A 65 10.21 4.44 8.74
C PHE A 65 10.54 3.23 7.87
N ALA A 66 9.60 2.28 7.82
CA ALA A 66 9.67 1.13 6.94
C ALA A 66 8.28 0.74 6.42
N VAL A 67 8.20 0.36 5.14
CA VAL A 67 6.99 -0.17 4.49
C VAL A 67 7.26 -1.59 4.05
N LEU A 68 6.74 -2.55 4.81
CA LEU A 68 7.08 -3.96 4.72
C LEU A 68 5.83 -4.81 4.49
N GLY A 69 6.01 -5.96 3.86
CA GLY A 69 4.93 -6.92 3.63
C GLY A 69 5.05 -7.61 2.27
N ASP A 70 3.94 -8.16 1.80
CA ASP A 70 3.87 -8.82 0.49
C ASP A 70 3.43 -7.81 -0.58
N TYR A 71 4.38 -7.48 -1.45
CA TYR A 71 4.18 -6.53 -2.55
C TYR A 71 3.54 -7.14 -3.79
N ASN A 72 3.45 -8.47 -3.90
CA ASN A 72 3.00 -9.14 -5.12
C ASN A 72 3.72 -8.63 -6.40
N ILE A 73 4.99 -8.22 -6.26
CA ILE A 73 5.85 -7.70 -7.31
C ILE A 73 7.25 -8.25 -7.05
N ALA A 74 7.86 -8.86 -8.06
CA ALA A 74 9.28 -9.18 -8.06
C ALA A 74 10.02 -8.04 -8.79
N PRO A 75 10.80 -7.19 -8.07
CA PRO A 75 11.60 -6.16 -8.70
C PRO A 75 12.89 -6.78 -9.26
N HIS A 76 12.96 -6.88 -10.59
CA HIS A 76 14.10 -7.36 -11.40
C HIS A 76 14.52 -8.83 -11.21
#